data_AF-A0A849UKY7-F1
#
_entry.id   AF-A0A849UKY7-F1
#
_cell.length_a   1.000
_cell.length_b   1.000
_cell.length_c   1.000
_cell.angle_alpha   90.00
_cell.angle_beta   90.00
_cell.angle_gamma   90.00
#
_symmetry.space_group_name_H-M   'P 1'
#
loop_
_entity.id
_entity.type
_entity.pdbx_description
1 polymer ?
#
loop_
_entity_poly.entity_id
_entity_poly.type
_entity_poly.pdbx_seq_one_letter_code
_entity_poly.pdbx_strand_id
1 'polypeptide(L)'
;MDQSVRYSDLSLKEEDLVKGGKHILVAYKMKPKSGHGYLEAAAHFAAESSTGTNVEVSTTDDFTKGVDALVYHIDEATEDMRIAYPLDLFDRNITDGRIMIVSFLTLAIGNNQGMGDIEHAKMIDFYVPERGIQLFDGPSKDISDMWRILGRPIKDGGYISGTIIKPKLGLRPEPFAHAAYQFWLGGDFIKNDEPQGNQVFCPMKKVIPLVVDSLKRAQDETGQAKLFSANITADDHYEMCARADFILE
;
A
#
# COMPACT_ATOMS: atom_id res chain seq x y z
N MET A 1 30.27 -14.48 -0.27
CA MET A 1 30.60 -14.90 -1.64
C MET A 1 30.37 -13.68 -2.48
N ASP A 2 31.38 -13.23 -3.23
CA ASP A 2 31.23 -12.01 -4.01
C ASP A 2 30.42 -12.29 -5.28
N GLN A 3 29.23 -11.72 -5.36
CA GLN A 3 28.31 -11.84 -6.50
C GLN A 3 28.21 -10.53 -7.32
N SER A 4 29.09 -9.57 -7.07
CA SER A 4 29.04 -8.22 -7.66
C SER A 4 29.04 -8.25 -9.18
N VAL A 5 29.79 -9.16 -9.80
CA VAL A 5 29.88 -9.28 -11.27
C VAL A 5 28.55 -9.66 -11.93
N ARG A 6 27.67 -10.36 -11.20
CA ARG A 6 26.38 -10.85 -11.74
C ARG A 6 25.23 -9.88 -11.44
N TYR A 7 25.13 -9.41 -10.20
CA TYR A 7 23.97 -8.64 -9.73
C TYR A 7 24.24 -7.13 -9.65
N SER A 8 25.29 -6.64 -10.30
CA SER A 8 25.52 -5.20 -10.46
C SER A 8 25.96 -4.85 -11.87
N ASP A 9 25.43 -3.72 -12.36
CA ASP A 9 25.91 -3.07 -13.56
C ASP A 9 25.75 -1.55 -13.37
N LEU A 10 26.80 -0.94 -12.81
CA LEU A 10 26.86 0.50 -12.54
C LEU A 10 27.05 1.34 -13.81
N SER A 11 27.12 0.72 -15.00
CA SER A 11 27.15 1.44 -16.27
C SER A 11 25.75 1.80 -16.79
N LEU A 12 24.71 1.14 -16.26
CA LEU A 12 23.32 1.41 -16.59
C LEU A 12 22.94 2.84 -16.15
N LYS A 13 22.21 3.53 -17.02
CA LYS A 13 21.69 4.88 -16.74
C LYS A 13 20.21 4.79 -16.37
N GLU A 14 19.84 5.47 -15.29
CA GLU A 14 18.44 5.52 -14.82
C GLU A 14 17.48 6.01 -15.90
N GLU A 15 17.87 7.05 -16.66
CA GLU A 15 17.08 7.58 -17.77
C GLU A 15 16.78 6.52 -18.85
N ASP A 16 17.76 5.67 -19.16
CA ASP A 16 17.60 4.59 -20.14
C ASP A 16 16.71 3.47 -19.59
N LEU A 17 16.82 3.14 -18.30
CA LEU A 17 15.95 2.17 -17.63
C LEU A 17 14.49 2.63 -17.57
N VAL A 18 14.26 3.90 -17.21
CA VAL A 18 12.94 4.55 -17.20
C VAL A 18 12.36 4.59 -18.61
N LYS A 19 13.12 5.08 -19.59
CA LYS A 19 12.69 5.12 -21.00
C LYS A 19 12.42 3.74 -21.58
N GLY A 20 13.18 2.73 -21.14
CA GLY A 20 13.00 1.35 -21.55
C GLY A 20 11.68 0.74 -21.07
N GLY A 21 11.16 1.19 -19.92
CA GLY A 21 9.84 0.79 -19.42
C GLY A 21 9.71 -0.70 -19.04
N LYS A 22 10.83 -1.39 -18.83
CA LYS A 22 10.91 -2.83 -18.55
C LYS A 22 11.29 -3.18 -17.12
N HIS A 23 11.58 -2.19 -16.29
CA HIS A 23 12.04 -2.40 -14.92
C HIS A 23 11.21 -1.58 -13.93
N ILE A 24 10.91 -2.19 -12.79
CA ILE A 24 10.58 -1.45 -11.57
C ILE A 24 11.91 -1.03 -10.94
N LEU A 25 12.06 0.26 -10.64
CA LEU A 25 13.27 0.77 -9.98
C LEU A 25 12.96 1.03 -8.52
N VAL A 26 13.90 0.69 -7.64
CA VAL A 26 13.71 0.90 -6.21
C VAL A 26 14.97 1.53 -5.63
N ALA A 27 14.77 2.60 -4.85
CA ALA A 27 15.83 3.30 -4.13
C ALA A 27 15.76 2.95 -2.64
N TYR A 28 16.93 2.70 -2.05
CA TYR A 28 17.08 2.29 -0.66
C TYR A 28 18.12 3.16 0.04
N LYS A 29 17.95 3.33 1.35
CA LYS A 29 19.06 3.63 2.27
C LYS A 29 19.54 2.34 2.89
N MET A 30 20.74 1.89 2.51
CA MET A 30 21.29 0.60 2.91
C MET A 30 22.69 0.78 3.49
N LYS A 31 22.93 0.13 4.64
CA LYS A 31 24.23 0.04 5.27
C LYS A 31 24.60 -1.43 5.48
N PRO A 32 25.74 -1.90 4.95
CA PRO A 32 26.28 -3.21 5.26
C PRO A 32 26.69 -3.31 6.73
N LYS A 33 26.67 -4.51 7.31
CA LYS A 33 27.32 -4.73 8.61
C LYS A 33 28.83 -4.55 8.49
N SER A 34 29.46 -4.16 9.60
CA SER A 34 30.91 -4.05 9.70
C SER A 34 31.61 -5.33 9.20
N GLY A 35 32.61 -5.14 8.32
CA GLY A 35 33.36 -6.24 7.71
C GLY A 35 32.90 -6.65 6.31
N HIS A 36 31.80 -6.08 5.80
CA HIS A 36 31.29 -6.33 4.44
C HIS A 36 31.50 -5.11 3.53
N GLY A 37 31.86 -5.35 2.26
CA GLY A 37 31.98 -4.28 1.26
C GLY A 37 30.60 -3.79 0.77
N TYR A 38 30.49 -2.50 0.43
CA TYR A 38 29.20 -1.92 0.03
C TYR A 38 28.62 -2.54 -1.25
N LEU A 39 29.42 -2.64 -2.31
CA LEU A 39 28.99 -3.23 -3.57
C LEU A 39 28.68 -4.74 -3.43
N GLU A 40 29.48 -5.48 -2.67
CA GLU A 40 29.27 -6.91 -2.42
C GLU A 40 27.93 -7.13 -1.69
N ALA A 41 27.67 -6.36 -0.63
CA ALA A 41 26.43 -6.41 0.13
C ALA A 41 25.22 -6.00 -0.73
N ALA A 42 25.36 -4.96 -1.55
CA ALA A 42 24.31 -4.52 -2.48
C ALA A 42 23.99 -5.60 -3.53
N ALA A 43 25.00 -6.24 -4.10
CA ALA A 43 24.82 -7.31 -5.07
C ALA A 43 24.17 -8.56 -4.44
N HIS A 44 24.56 -8.91 -3.22
CA HIS A 44 23.91 -9.97 -2.46
C HIS A 44 22.44 -9.61 -2.13
N PHE A 45 22.16 -8.34 -1.82
CA PHE A 45 20.80 -7.85 -1.61
C PHE A 45 19.94 -8.01 -2.87
N ALA A 46 20.47 -7.64 -4.04
CA ALA A 46 19.79 -7.81 -5.32
C ALA A 46 19.57 -9.30 -5.66
N ALA A 47 20.53 -10.18 -5.35
CA ALA A 47 20.41 -11.62 -5.51
C ALA A 47 19.26 -12.21 -4.66
N GLU A 48 19.25 -11.94 -3.35
CA GLU A 48 18.22 -12.40 -2.39
C GLU A 48 16.83 -11.77 -2.63
N SER A 49 16.78 -10.72 -3.47
CA SER A 49 15.56 -10.03 -3.87
C SER A 49 15.04 -10.41 -5.26
N SER A 50 15.70 -11.35 -5.96
CA SER A 50 15.33 -11.76 -7.32
C SER A 50 15.50 -13.26 -7.57
N THR A 51 16.66 -13.66 -8.09
CA THR A 51 16.90 -14.99 -8.70
C THR A 51 18.00 -15.80 -8.00
N GLY A 52 18.64 -15.21 -7.00
CA GLY A 52 19.83 -15.75 -6.35
C GLY A 52 19.59 -16.25 -4.93
N THR A 53 20.71 -16.68 -4.34
CA THR A 53 20.87 -17.03 -2.92
C THR A 53 22.32 -16.73 -2.54
N ASN A 54 22.69 -16.87 -1.27
CA ASN A 54 24.05 -16.72 -0.77
C ASN A 54 25.15 -17.66 -1.37
N VAL A 55 24.82 -18.60 -2.26
CA VAL A 55 25.74 -19.56 -2.90
C VAL A 55 25.41 -19.78 -4.38
N GLU A 56 26.38 -20.25 -5.16
CA GLU A 56 26.14 -20.73 -6.52
C GLU A 56 25.26 -22.00 -6.54
N VAL A 57 24.34 -22.05 -7.50
CA VAL A 57 23.43 -23.19 -7.70
C VAL A 57 23.55 -23.73 -9.13
N SER A 58 23.62 -25.05 -9.27
CA SER A 58 23.83 -25.73 -10.55
C SER A 58 22.66 -25.60 -11.53
N THR A 59 21.52 -25.10 -11.06
CA THR A 59 20.28 -24.91 -11.85
C THR A 59 20.20 -23.55 -12.53
N THR A 60 21.13 -22.61 -12.27
CA THR A 60 21.14 -21.31 -12.98
C THR A 60 21.45 -21.54 -14.47
N ASP A 61 20.57 -21.04 -15.32
CA ASP A 61 20.78 -20.97 -16.77
C ASP A 61 20.85 -19.51 -17.28
N ASP A 62 21.11 -19.34 -18.56
CA ASP A 62 21.26 -18.00 -19.15
C ASP A 62 19.93 -17.25 -19.26
N PHE A 63 18.80 -17.95 -19.27
CA PHE A 63 17.48 -17.32 -19.19
C PHE A 63 17.26 -16.68 -17.81
N THR A 64 17.60 -17.41 -16.74
CA THR A 64 17.51 -16.93 -15.36
C THR A 64 18.34 -15.66 -15.18
N LYS A 65 19.57 -15.63 -15.69
CA LYS A 65 20.42 -14.43 -15.64
C LYS A 65 19.79 -13.23 -16.34
N GLY A 66 19.01 -13.47 -17.40
CA GLY A 66 18.31 -12.41 -18.14
C GLY A 66 17.21 -11.71 -17.34
N VAL A 67 16.78 -12.27 -16.21
CA VAL A 67 15.79 -11.69 -15.31
C VAL A 67 16.36 -11.38 -13.91
N ASP A 68 17.67 -11.36 -13.75
CA ASP A 68 18.32 -10.92 -12.50
C ASP A 68 17.95 -9.45 -12.20
N ALA A 69 17.72 -9.12 -10.92
CA ALA A 69 17.69 -7.72 -10.51
C ALA A 69 19.12 -7.17 -10.42
N LEU A 70 19.33 -5.93 -10.86
CA LEU A 70 20.67 -5.35 -10.95
C LEU A 70 20.79 -4.09 -10.11
N VAL A 71 21.83 -4.05 -9.26
CA VAL A 71 22.29 -2.80 -8.66
C VAL A 71 22.86 -1.93 -9.78
N TYR A 72 22.24 -0.78 -10.03
CA TYR A 72 22.68 0.15 -11.08
C TYR A 72 23.28 1.45 -10.54
N HIS A 73 23.08 1.73 -9.24
CA HIS A 73 23.63 2.91 -8.60
C HIS A 73 23.93 2.63 -7.13
N ILE A 74 25.10 3.09 -6.67
CA ILE A 74 25.47 3.14 -5.25
C ILE A 74 26.18 4.45 -4.92
N ASP A 75 25.92 4.97 -3.73
CA ASP A 75 26.70 6.02 -3.07
C ASP A 75 26.87 5.65 -1.59
N GLU A 76 28.01 5.05 -1.27
CA GLU A 76 28.34 4.56 0.07
C GLU A 76 28.34 5.68 1.12
N ALA A 77 28.74 6.91 0.75
CA ALA A 77 28.81 8.02 1.69
C ALA A 77 27.43 8.48 2.16
N THR A 78 26.41 8.33 1.30
CA THR A 78 25.02 8.67 1.64
C THR A 78 24.15 7.44 1.87
N GLU A 79 24.72 6.23 1.83
CA GLU A 79 24.01 4.96 1.91
C GLU A 79 22.96 4.77 0.78
N ASP A 80 23.06 5.48 -0.35
CA ASP A 80 22.12 5.32 -1.48
C ASP A 80 22.44 4.04 -2.25
N MET A 81 21.44 3.19 -2.43
CA MET A 81 21.50 2.00 -3.26
C MET A 81 20.25 1.95 -4.13
N ARG A 82 20.42 1.73 -5.44
CA ARG A 82 19.28 1.58 -6.36
C ARG A 82 19.37 0.29 -7.16
N ILE A 83 18.24 -0.39 -7.24
CA ILE A 83 18.10 -1.69 -7.90
C ILE A 83 17.04 -1.59 -8.98
N ALA A 84 17.33 -2.17 -10.15
CA ALA A 84 16.42 -2.34 -11.25
C ALA A 84 15.92 -3.79 -11.27
N TYR A 85 14.61 -3.98 -11.10
CA TYR A 85 13.94 -5.28 -11.12
C TYR A 85 13.21 -5.47 -12.45
N PRO A 86 13.56 -6.48 -13.26
CA PRO A 86 12.80 -6.81 -14.47
C PRO A 86 11.30 -7.01 -14.14
N LEU A 87 10.42 -6.38 -14.93
CA LEU A 87 8.97 -6.42 -14.71
C LEU A 87 8.39 -7.85 -14.75
N ASP A 88 9.10 -8.76 -15.43
CA ASP A 88 8.71 -10.15 -15.61
C ASP A 88 8.89 -10.98 -14.32
N LEU A 89 9.60 -10.48 -13.31
CA LEU A 89 9.71 -11.12 -11.99
C LEU A 89 8.41 -11.05 -11.17
N PHE A 90 7.58 -10.03 -11.40
CA PHE A 90 6.44 -9.76 -10.53
C PHE A 90 5.23 -10.61 -10.91
N ASP A 91 4.74 -11.35 -9.91
CA ASP A 91 3.68 -12.34 -10.05
C ASP A 91 2.35 -11.74 -10.55
N ARG A 92 1.58 -12.58 -11.24
CA ARG A 92 0.33 -12.21 -11.89
C ARG A 92 -0.80 -13.12 -11.45
N ASN A 93 -1.96 -12.53 -11.23
CA ASN A 93 -3.18 -13.28 -11.02
C ASN A 93 -3.46 -14.22 -12.21
N ILE A 94 -3.75 -15.49 -11.92
CA ILE A 94 -4.23 -16.43 -12.95
C ILE A 94 -5.62 -16.06 -13.50
N THR A 95 -6.42 -15.34 -12.70
CA THR A 95 -7.82 -15.02 -13.01
C THR A 95 -7.97 -13.89 -14.01
N ASP A 96 -7.06 -12.92 -14.03
CA ASP A 96 -7.18 -11.70 -14.85
C ASP A 96 -5.85 -11.14 -15.36
N GLY A 97 -4.71 -11.76 -15.02
CA GLY A 97 -3.38 -11.35 -15.46
C GLY A 97 -2.84 -10.06 -14.81
N ARG A 98 -3.52 -9.50 -13.80
CA ARG A 98 -3.10 -8.29 -13.08
C ARG A 98 -1.91 -8.54 -12.16
N ILE A 99 -1.13 -7.50 -11.89
CA ILE A 99 -0.04 -7.54 -10.90
C ILE A 99 -0.63 -7.39 -9.49
N MET A 100 -0.04 -8.10 -8.53
CA MET A 100 -0.38 -8.01 -7.11
C MET A 100 0.70 -7.28 -6.31
N ILE A 101 0.28 -6.38 -5.40
CA ILE A 101 1.21 -5.63 -4.55
C ILE A 101 2.04 -6.54 -3.63
N VAL A 102 1.50 -7.70 -3.25
CA VAL A 102 2.21 -8.66 -2.39
C VAL A 102 3.50 -9.15 -3.04
N SER A 103 3.51 -9.43 -4.35
CA SER A 103 4.73 -9.86 -5.05
C SER A 103 5.79 -8.76 -5.08
N PHE A 104 5.38 -7.51 -5.30
CA PHE A 104 6.30 -6.36 -5.18
C PHE A 104 6.92 -6.28 -3.79
N LEU A 105 6.11 -6.40 -2.73
CA LEU A 105 6.60 -6.36 -1.35
C LEU A 105 7.54 -7.54 -1.05
N THR A 106 7.19 -8.76 -1.47
CA THR A 106 8.02 -9.95 -1.25
C THR A 106 9.39 -9.83 -1.89
N LEU A 107 9.48 -9.31 -3.12
CA LEU A 107 10.75 -9.15 -3.82
C LEU A 107 11.52 -7.93 -3.32
N ALA A 108 10.89 -6.76 -3.27
CA ALA A 108 11.60 -5.52 -3.01
C ALA A 108 11.93 -5.29 -1.53
N ILE A 109 11.12 -5.79 -0.58
CA ILE A 109 11.29 -5.62 0.88
C ILE A 109 10.86 -6.86 1.68
N GLY A 110 11.15 -8.06 1.16
CA GLY A 110 10.87 -9.34 1.83
C GLY A 110 12.08 -9.90 2.57
N ASN A 111 12.62 -11.02 2.08
CA ASN A 111 13.76 -11.72 2.72
C ASN A 111 14.97 -10.81 2.94
N ASN A 112 15.18 -9.85 2.05
CA ASN A 112 16.28 -8.89 2.13
C ASN A 112 16.30 -8.05 3.43
N GLN A 113 15.16 -7.93 4.12
CA GLN A 113 15.07 -7.25 5.42
C GLN A 113 15.64 -8.08 6.59
N GLY A 114 15.86 -9.38 6.38
CA GLY A 114 16.41 -10.30 7.38
C GLY A 114 17.87 -10.70 7.15
N MET A 115 18.55 -10.08 6.17
CA MET A 115 19.91 -10.46 5.78
C MET A 115 20.93 -10.26 6.91
N GLY A 116 21.76 -11.28 7.12
CA GLY A 116 22.73 -11.32 8.22
C GLY A 116 23.91 -10.36 8.06
N ASP A 117 24.21 -9.93 6.83
CA ASP A 117 25.32 -9.07 6.42
C ASP A 117 24.90 -7.62 6.15
N ILE A 118 23.61 -7.29 6.33
CA ILE A 118 23.05 -5.94 6.20
C ILE A 118 22.69 -5.41 7.61
N GLU A 119 23.16 -4.22 7.96
CA GLU A 119 22.85 -3.57 9.25
C GLU A 119 21.43 -3.01 9.22
N HIS A 120 21.11 -2.28 8.16
CA HIS A 120 19.77 -1.80 7.85
C HIS A 120 19.61 -1.56 6.35
N ALA A 121 18.39 -1.70 5.85
CA ALA A 121 18.00 -1.30 4.51
C ALA A 121 16.55 -0.82 4.52
N LYS A 122 16.30 0.42 4.07
CA LYS A 122 14.95 0.98 4.00
C LYS A 122 14.68 1.50 2.59
N MET A 123 13.60 1.03 1.98
CA MET A 123 13.09 1.59 0.72
C MET A 123 12.66 3.05 0.95
N ILE A 124 13.14 3.94 0.09
CA ILE A 124 12.84 5.38 0.12
C ILE A 124 11.89 5.77 -1.00
N ASP A 125 12.06 5.18 -2.18
CA ASP A 125 11.25 5.49 -3.35
C ASP A 125 11.22 4.29 -4.31
N PHE A 126 10.23 4.28 -5.19
CA PHE A 126 10.14 3.31 -6.27
C PHE A 126 9.47 3.90 -7.51
N TYR A 127 9.91 3.45 -8.67
CA TYR A 127 9.33 3.76 -9.96
C TYR A 127 8.69 2.50 -10.55
N VAL A 128 7.42 2.60 -10.94
CA VAL A 128 6.73 1.55 -11.70
C VAL A 128 6.58 2.05 -13.14
N PRO A 129 7.01 1.28 -14.16
CA PRO A 129 6.84 1.68 -15.54
C PRO A 129 5.36 1.68 -15.94
N GLU A 130 4.99 2.45 -16.97
CA GLU A 130 3.60 2.61 -17.41
C GLU A 130 2.88 1.27 -17.59
N ARG A 131 3.55 0.29 -18.22
CA ARG A 131 2.99 -1.05 -18.40
C ARG A 131 2.68 -1.74 -17.07
N GLY A 132 3.52 -1.56 -16.05
CA GLY A 132 3.27 -2.06 -14.71
C GLY A 132 2.09 -1.36 -14.05
N ILE A 133 2.01 -0.03 -14.13
CA ILE A 133 0.91 0.77 -13.58
C ILE A 133 -0.44 0.31 -14.13
N GLN A 134 -0.53 0.09 -15.45
CA GLN A 134 -1.75 -0.38 -16.13
C GLN A 134 -2.21 -1.78 -15.72
N LEU A 135 -1.36 -2.55 -15.03
CA LEU A 135 -1.68 -3.90 -14.55
C LEU A 135 -2.15 -3.94 -13.10
N PHE A 136 -2.08 -2.82 -12.37
CA PHE A 136 -2.70 -2.68 -11.05
C PHE A 136 -4.16 -2.24 -11.16
N ASP A 137 -4.95 -2.47 -10.10
CA ASP A 137 -6.36 -2.07 -10.08
C ASP A 137 -6.56 -0.57 -10.18
N GLY A 138 -5.74 0.19 -9.43
CA GLY A 138 -5.93 1.62 -9.24
C GLY A 138 -7.23 1.96 -8.47
N PRO A 139 -7.44 3.23 -8.11
CA PRO A 139 -8.67 3.67 -7.47
C PRO A 139 -9.86 3.61 -8.43
N SER A 140 -10.96 2.94 -8.05
CA SER A 140 -12.23 2.94 -8.81
C SER A 140 -13.17 4.11 -8.44
N LYS A 141 -12.87 4.77 -7.33
CA LYS A 141 -13.56 5.93 -6.76
C LYS A 141 -12.54 6.91 -6.21
N ASP A 142 -12.88 8.19 -6.23
CA ASP A 142 -12.04 9.25 -5.69
C ASP A 142 -12.86 10.35 -5.00
N ILE A 143 -12.20 11.42 -4.58
CA ILE A 143 -12.84 12.54 -3.88
C ILE A 143 -13.91 13.23 -4.73
N SER A 144 -13.86 13.13 -6.07
CA SER A 144 -14.86 13.72 -6.95
C SER A 144 -16.24 13.07 -6.80
N ASP A 145 -16.28 11.78 -6.44
CA ASP A 145 -17.53 11.09 -6.10
C ASP A 145 -18.13 11.65 -4.80
N MET A 146 -17.29 11.93 -3.79
CA MET A 146 -17.73 12.57 -2.55
C MET A 146 -18.24 13.99 -2.78
N TRP A 147 -17.53 14.78 -3.59
CA TRP A 147 -17.98 16.13 -3.96
C TRP A 147 -19.32 16.10 -4.71
N ARG A 148 -19.51 15.14 -5.61
CA ARG A 148 -20.79 14.94 -6.31
C ARG A 148 -21.93 14.67 -5.33
N ILE A 149 -21.72 13.80 -4.33
CA ILE A 149 -22.73 13.50 -3.29
C ILE A 149 -23.05 14.76 -2.48
N LEU A 150 -22.05 15.56 -2.14
CA LEU A 150 -22.20 16.81 -1.40
C LEU A 150 -22.74 17.98 -2.26
N GLY A 151 -23.08 17.74 -3.54
CA GLY A 151 -23.58 18.78 -4.45
C GLY A 151 -22.53 19.83 -4.85
N ARG A 152 -21.25 19.47 -4.83
CA ARG A 152 -20.11 20.37 -5.11
C ARG A 152 -19.51 20.10 -6.49
N PRO A 153 -18.73 21.05 -7.06
CA PRO A 153 -17.98 20.82 -8.28
C PRO A 153 -17.06 19.59 -8.16
N ILE A 154 -17.07 18.73 -9.18
CA ILE A 154 -16.24 17.50 -9.21
C ILE A 154 -14.74 17.77 -9.40
N LYS A 155 -14.39 19.02 -9.70
CA LYS A 155 -13.03 19.54 -9.75
C LYS A 155 -12.95 20.71 -8.79
N ASP A 156 -11.96 20.69 -7.90
CA ASP A 156 -11.74 21.72 -6.90
C ASP A 156 -12.98 21.97 -6.00
N GLY A 157 -13.70 20.90 -5.63
CA GLY A 157 -14.94 20.95 -4.84
C GLY A 157 -14.80 21.40 -3.38
N GLY A 158 -13.62 21.86 -2.99
CA GLY A 158 -13.33 22.43 -1.68
C GLY A 158 -13.17 21.40 -0.55
N TYR A 159 -12.92 21.93 0.65
CA TYR A 159 -12.64 21.16 1.85
C TYR A 159 -13.87 20.38 2.36
N ILE A 160 -13.72 19.08 2.65
CA ILE A 160 -14.75 18.25 3.29
C ILE A 160 -14.47 18.23 4.79
N SER A 161 -15.38 18.80 5.59
CA SER A 161 -15.23 18.88 7.05
C SER A 161 -15.49 17.53 7.70
N GLY A 162 -14.41 16.86 8.14
CA GLY A 162 -14.44 15.51 8.67
C GLY A 162 -14.15 15.42 10.18
N THR A 163 -14.69 14.38 10.84
CA THR A 163 -14.29 13.99 12.20
C THR A 163 -14.21 12.48 12.37
N ILE A 164 -13.73 12.05 13.54
CA ILE A 164 -13.68 10.68 14.02
C ILE A 164 -14.52 10.60 15.29
N ILE A 165 -15.40 9.61 15.42
CA ILE A 165 -16.16 9.42 16.67
C ILE A 165 -15.21 9.05 17.81
N LYS A 166 -15.27 9.83 18.91
CA LYS A 166 -14.50 9.60 20.15
C LYS A 166 -15.45 9.38 21.34
N PRO A 167 -15.02 8.68 22.41
CA PRO A 167 -13.75 7.99 22.60
C PRO A 167 -13.49 6.89 21.57
N LYS A 168 -12.21 6.50 21.42
CA LYS A 168 -11.79 5.46 20.47
C LYS A 168 -12.63 4.20 20.56
N LEU A 169 -12.90 3.74 21.78
CA LEU A 169 -13.86 2.69 22.11
C LEU A 169 -14.62 3.08 23.39
N GLY A 170 -15.80 2.47 23.60
CA GLY A 170 -16.54 2.57 24.86
C GLY A 170 -17.91 3.25 24.76
N LEU A 171 -18.21 3.96 23.67
CA LEU A 171 -19.60 4.38 23.41
C LEU A 171 -20.46 3.16 23.07
N ARG A 172 -21.61 3.07 23.74
CA ARG A 172 -22.71 2.18 23.36
C ARG A 172 -23.41 2.73 22.11
N PRO A 173 -24.30 1.95 21.46
CA PRO A 173 -24.91 2.34 20.19
C PRO A 173 -25.60 3.71 20.19
N GLU A 174 -26.39 4.03 21.21
CA GLU A 174 -27.16 5.27 21.25
C GLU A 174 -26.28 6.51 21.48
N PRO A 175 -25.34 6.54 22.45
CA PRO A 175 -24.38 7.65 22.55
C PRO A 175 -23.51 7.83 21.31
N PHE A 176 -23.13 6.74 20.63
CA PHE A 176 -22.37 6.80 19.38
C PHE A 176 -23.16 7.54 18.30
N ALA A 177 -24.39 7.09 18.05
CA ALA A 177 -25.26 7.68 17.04
C ALA A 177 -25.62 9.14 17.37
N HIS A 178 -25.82 9.45 18.65
CA HIS A 178 -26.08 10.83 19.09
C HIS A 178 -24.89 11.76 18.78
N ALA A 179 -23.66 11.33 19.10
CA ALA A 179 -22.46 12.09 18.77
C ALA A 179 -22.30 12.30 17.25
N ALA A 180 -22.63 11.29 16.46
CA ALA A 180 -22.61 11.39 15.00
C ALA A 180 -23.59 12.46 14.48
N TYR A 181 -24.84 12.41 14.94
CA TYR A 181 -25.85 13.42 14.61
C TYR A 181 -25.40 14.83 14.98
N GLN A 182 -24.90 15.03 16.21
CA GLN A 182 -24.44 16.34 16.67
C GLN A 182 -23.34 16.93 15.79
N PHE A 183 -22.38 16.12 15.34
CA PHE A 183 -21.36 16.61 14.41
C PHE A 183 -21.95 16.96 13.03
N TRP A 184 -22.85 16.14 12.49
CA TRP A 184 -23.42 16.37 11.17
C TRP A 184 -24.30 17.62 11.05
N LEU A 185 -24.71 18.23 12.15
CA LEU A 185 -25.35 19.56 12.12
C LEU A 185 -24.44 20.66 11.57
N GLY A 186 -23.11 20.48 11.63
CA GLY A 186 -22.13 21.43 11.08
C GLY A 186 -21.05 20.84 10.19
N GLY A 187 -20.88 19.51 10.17
CA GLY A 187 -19.86 18.80 9.39
C GLY A 187 -20.42 18.00 8.22
N ASP A 188 -19.51 17.48 7.40
CA ASP A 188 -19.83 16.71 6.19
C ASP A 188 -19.63 15.20 6.40
N PHE A 189 -18.52 14.82 7.03
CA PHE A 189 -18.00 13.45 7.00
C PHE A 189 -17.64 12.93 8.40
N ILE A 190 -17.99 11.69 8.69
CA ILE A 190 -17.57 10.99 9.90
C ILE A 190 -16.91 9.67 9.51
N LYS A 191 -15.83 9.28 10.19
CA LYS A 191 -15.33 7.90 10.15
C LYS A 191 -15.45 7.22 11.51
N ASN A 192 -15.59 5.91 11.50
CA ASN A 192 -15.22 5.10 12.66
C ASN A 192 -13.76 5.36 13.05
N ASP A 193 -13.45 5.33 14.35
CA ASP A 193 -12.06 5.19 14.79
C ASP A 193 -11.55 3.78 14.44
N GLU A 194 -10.22 3.60 14.31
CA GLU A 194 -9.67 2.39 13.69
C GLU A 194 -10.08 1.04 14.30
N PRO A 195 -10.37 0.90 15.62
CA PRO A 195 -10.75 -0.38 16.19
C PRO A 195 -12.27 -0.55 16.36
N GLN A 196 -13.10 0.45 16.03
CA GLN A 196 -14.55 0.37 16.18
C GLN A 196 -15.12 -0.61 15.15
N GLY A 197 -15.91 -1.59 15.59
CA GLY A 197 -16.49 -2.60 14.72
C GLY A 197 -17.68 -3.28 15.38
N ASN A 198 -17.49 -4.51 15.87
CA ASN A 198 -18.55 -5.33 16.46
C ASN A 198 -18.28 -5.72 17.92
N GLN A 199 -17.79 -4.79 18.74
CA GLN A 199 -17.57 -5.05 20.16
C GLN A 199 -18.90 -5.37 20.87
N VAL A 200 -18.86 -6.26 21.86
CA VAL A 200 -20.06 -6.74 22.58
C VAL A 200 -20.90 -5.62 23.23
N PHE A 201 -20.27 -4.51 23.63
CA PHE A 201 -20.96 -3.36 24.20
C PHE A 201 -21.50 -2.37 23.15
N CYS A 202 -21.09 -2.50 21.88
CA CYS A 202 -21.58 -1.71 20.75
C CYS A 202 -21.71 -2.58 19.49
N PRO A 203 -22.68 -3.52 19.45
CA PRO A 203 -22.80 -4.44 18.33
C PRO A 203 -23.11 -3.71 17.02
N MET A 204 -22.46 -4.10 15.93
CA MET A 204 -22.61 -3.44 14.62
C MET A 204 -24.07 -3.43 14.16
N LYS A 205 -24.77 -4.56 14.32
CA LYS A 205 -26.20 -4.71 14.01
C LYS A 205 -27.13 -3.81 14.83
N LYS A 206 -26.63 -3.16 15.88
CA LYS A 206 -27.37 -2.18 16.67
C LYS A 206 -26.94 -0.75 16.35
N VAL A 207 -25.64 -0.49 16.27
CA VAL A 207 -25.14 0.88 16.08
C VAL A 207 -25.31 1.40 14.66
N ILE A 208 -25.14 0.58 13.62
CA ILE A 208 -25.26 1.04 12.23
C ILE A 208 -26.68 1.55 11.92
N PRO A 209 -27.77 0.85 12.27
CA PRO A 209 -29.12 1.40 12.08
C PRO A 209 -29.35 2.74 12.77
N LEU A 210 -28.78 2.94 13.96
CA LEU A 210 -28.88 4.20 14.69
C LEU A 210 -28.03 5.31 14.04
N VAL A 211 -26.87 4.98 13.48
CA VAL A 211 -26.05 5.93 12.71
C VAL A 211 -26.77 6.35 11.43
N VAL A 212 -27.45 5.42 10.74
CA VAL A 212 -28.28 5.71 9.56
C VAL A 212 -29.47 6.61 9.93
N ASP A 213 -30.15 6.35 11.05
CA ASP A 213 -31.19 7.25 11.57
C ASP A 213 -30.64 8.65 11.84
N SER A 214 -29.50 8.74 12.54
CA SER A 214 -28.81 10.02 12.80
C SER A 214 -28.42 10.76 11.53
N LEU A 215 -27.94 10.04 10.50
CA LEU A 215 -27.60 10.61 9.21
C LEU A 215 -28.84 11.18 8.53
N LYS A 216 -29.94 10.41 8.46
CA LYS A 216 -31.22 10.87 7.89
C LYS A 216 -31.75 12.11 8.59
N ARG A 217 -31.82 12.10 9.93
CA ARG A 217 -32.25 13.25 10.72
C ARG A 217 -31.39 14.49 10.49
N ALA A 218 -30.06 14.34 10.42
CA ALA A 218 -29.17 15.46 10.14
C ALA A 218 -29.36 16.00 8.70
N GLN A 219 -29.59 15.13 7.71
CA GLN A 219 -29.89 15.56 6.34
C GLN A 219 -31.23 16.30 6.26
N ASP A 220 -32.27 15.80 6.93
CA ASP A 220 -33.58 16.45 6.98
C ASP A 220 -33.52 17.84 7.63
N GLU A 221 -32.73 17.97 8.70
CA GLU A 221 -32.59 19.24 9.43
C GLU A 221 -31.72 20.27 8.70
N THR A 222 -30.61 19.82 8.09
CA THR A 222 -29.64 20.73 7.46
C THR A 222 -29.93 20.98 5.99
N GLY A 223 -30.71 20.12 5.33
CA GLY A 223 -30.87 20.11 3.88
C GLY A 223 -29.60 19.75 3.10
N GLN A 224 -28.58 19.21 3.77
CA GLN A 224 -27.27 18.89 3.19
C GLN A 224 -26.98 17.39 3.28
N ALA A 225 -26.41 16.81 2.22
CA ALA A 225 -25.93 15.44 2.24
C ALA A 225 -24.81 15.25 3.28
N LYS A 226 -24.75 14.05 3.88
CA LYS A 226 -23.76 13.68 4.90
C LYS A 226 -23.09 12.35 4.52
N LEU A 227 -21.86 12.16 4.99
CA LEU A 227 -21.03 11.01 4.65
C LEU A 227 -20.57 10.27 5.91
N PHE A 228 -20.50 8.93 5.80
CA PHE A 228 -19.97 8.06 6.84
C PHE A 228 -18.99 7.04 6.23
N SER A 229 -17.82 6.86 6.85
CA SER A 229 -16.85 5.83 6.51
C SER A 229 -16.86 4.76 7.61
N ALA A 230 -17.60 3.68 7.34
CA ALA A 230 -17.74 2.56 8.24
C ALA A 230 -16.52 1.62 8.18
N ASN A 231 -16.06 1.14 9.34
CA ASN A 231 -14.97 0.17 9.40
C ASN A 231 -15.47 -1.25 9.10
N ILE A 232 -14.96 -1.86 8.03
CA ILE A 232 -15.29 -3.23 7.63
C ILE A 232 -14.13 -4.21 7.82
N THR A 233 -13.02 -3.78 8.46
CA THR A 233 -11.81 -4.58 8.62
C THR A 233 -12.07 -5.88 9.40
N ALA A 234 -11.63 -7.00 8.83
CA ALA A 234 -11.65 -8.32 9.44
C ALA A 234 -10.58 -9.20 8.77
N ASP A 235 -10.11 -10.23 9.48
CA ASP A 235 -9.16 -11.22 8.93
C ASP A 235 -9.85 -12.11 7.88
N ASP A 236 -11.13 -12.44 8.10
CA ASP A 236 -11.94 -13.24 7.18
C ASP A 236 -12.55 -12.34 6.09
N HIS A 237 -12.22 -12.64 4.82
CA HIS A 237 -12.79 -11.99 3.65
C HIS A 237 -14.32 -11.96 3.67
N TYR A 238 -14.95 -13.07 4.07
CA TYR A 238 -16.41 -13.18 4.08
C TYR A 238 -17.06 -12.31 5.17
N GLU A 239 -16.35 -12.05 6.27
CA GLU A 239 -16.80 -11.09 7.28
C GLU A 239 -16.69 -9.64 6.77
N MET A 240 -15.64 -9.30 6.01
CA MET A 240 -15.54 -7.99 5.36
C MET A 240 -16.73 -7.75 4.42
N CYS A 241 -17.05 -8.74 3.57
CA CYS A 241 -18.21 -8.71 2.67
C CYS A 241 -19.53 -8.58 3.45
N ALA A 242 -19.74 -9.43 4.47
CA ALA A 242 -20.97 -9.40 5.25
C ALA A 242 -21.20 -8.06 5.96
N ARG A 243 -20.13 -7.39 6.44
CA ARG A 243 -20.23 -6.04 7.00
C ARG A 243 -20.59 -5.02 5.94
N ALA A 244 -19.91 -5.04 4.80
CA ALA A 244 -20.16 -4.11 3.71
C ALA A 244 -21.60 -4.21 3.20
N ASP A 245 -22.07 -5.43 2.94
CA ASP A 245 -23.43 -5.70 2.47
C ASP A 245 -24.48 -5.22 3.50
N PHE A 246 -24.28 -5.52 4.78
CA PHE A 246 -25.19 -5.07 5.85
C PHE A 246 -25.25 -3.54 6.01
N ILE A 247 -24.16 -2.82 5.71
CA ILE A 247 -24.13 -1.35 5.79
C ILE A 247 -24.85 -0.71 4.58
N LEU A 248 -24.83 -1.39 3.43
CA LEU A 248 -25.44 -0.89 2.19
C LEU A 248 -26.94 -1.23 2.05
N GLU A 249 -27.41 -2.28 2.71
CA GLU A 249 -28.83 -2.67 2.81
C GLU A 249 -29.69 -1.66 3.62
#